data_AF-H6UEE7-F1
#
_entry.id   AF-H6UEE7-F1
#
_cell.length_a   1.000
_cell.length_b   1.000
_cell.length_c   1.000
_cell.angle_alpha   90.00
_cell.angle_beta   90.00
_cell.angle_gamma   90.00
#
_symmetry.space_group_name_H-M   'P 1'
#
loop_
_entity.id
_entity.type
_entity.pdbx_description
1 polymer ?
#
loop_
_entity_poly.entity_id
_entity_poly.type
_entity_poly.pdbx_seq_one_letter_code
_entity_poly.pdbx_strand_id
1 'polypeptide(L)'
;FGPKLSGKKKPEQMDFQRQGFDADAIGRFVADQTEVHVRVIRPPNYTAPVVIALFVSLLLGMLYMKRNSLDFLLNRTMWGFVCMAITFIFMSGQMWNHIRGPPFMINNPQTKEPSFIHGSTQFQLIAETYIVAVLYALIAVGFICVNEAADQTKEKKNAAGGKPKPNSLMALFNIPANTLAIIGLVFICIFFSFLLSVFR
;
A
#
# COMPACT_ATOMS: atom_id res chain seq x y z
N PHE A 1 54.38 -28.32 -18.85
CA PHE A 1 54.03 -26.91 -18.60
C PHE A 1 52.81 -26.87 -17.69
N GLY A 2 53.01 -26.83 -16.38
CA GLY A 2 51.91 -26.80 -15.41
C GLY A 2 51.20 -25.45 -15.41
N PRO A 3 49.89 -25.41 -15.10
CA PRO A 3 49.14 -24.16 -15.04
C PRO A 3 49.72 -23.30 -13.91
N LYS A 4 50.18 -22.11 -14.27
CA LYS A 4 50.66 -21.12 -13.31
C LYS A 4 49.48 -20.73 -12.42
N LEU A 5 49.58 -21.03 -11.12
CA LEU A 5 48.71 -20.49 -10.08
C LEU A 5 48.88 -18.96 -10.07
N SER A 6 48.05 -18.28 -10.86
CA SER A 6 47.93 -16.82 -10.84
C SER A 6 47.55 -16.41 -9.43
N GLY A 7 48.36 -15.55 -8.82
CA GLY A 7 48.18 -15.07 -7.44
C GLY A 7 46.75 -14.60 -7.19
N LYS A 8 46.27 -14.82 -5.96
CA LYS A 8 44.91 -14.50 -5.50
C LYS A 8 44.50 -13.11 -6.01
N LYS A 9 43.69 -13.08 -7.09
CA LYS A 9 43.00 -11.86 -7.53
C LYS A 9 42.21 -11.36 -6.33
N LYS A 10 42.26 -10.05 -6.05
CA LYS A 10 41.39 -9.45 -5.03
C LYS A 10 39.95 -9.92 -5.31
N PRO A 11 39.20 -10.37 -4.29
CA PRO A 11 37.82 -10.78 -4.50
C PRO A 11 37.07 -9.58 -5.05
N GLU A 12 36.61 -9.70 -6.29
CA GLU A 12 35.81 -8.66 -6.92
C GLU A 12 34.45 -8.65 -6.22
N GLN A 13 34.09 -7.52 -5.62
CA GLN A 13 32.85 -7.39 -4.88
C GLN A 13 31.73 -7.04 -5.85
N MET A 14 30.68 -7.85 -5.85
CA MET A 14 29.46 -7.55 -6.60
C MET A 14 28.79 -6.31 -6.00
N ASP A 15 28.57 -5.30 -6.82
CA ASP A 15 27.78 -4.13 -6.42
C ASP A 15 26.28 -4.48 -6.45
N PHE A 16 25.77 -4.93 -5.32
CA PHE A 16 24.38 -5.33 -5.15
C PHE A 16 23.38 -4.19 -5.36
N GLN A 17 23.81 -2.93 -5.23
CA GLN A 17 22.96 -1.77 -5.46
C GLN A 17 22.72 -1.55 -6.96
N ARG A 18 23.71 -1.89 -7.80
CA ARG A 18 23.63 -1.71 -9.26
C ARG A 18 23.15 -2.95 -10.01
N GLN A 19 23.56 -4.14 -9.57
CA GLN A 19 23.24 -5.40 -10.26
C GLN A 19 22.01 -6.11 -9.69
N GLY A 20 21.56 -5.73 -8.49
CA GLY A 20 20.41 -6.33 -7.82
C GLY A 20 20.75 -7.63 -7.08
N PHE A 21 19.83 -8.08 -6.22
CA PHE A 21 20.00 -9.25 -5.36
C PHE A 21 19.37 -10.54 -5.94
N ASP A 22 18.92 -10.51 -7.19
CA ASP A 22 18.26 -11.67 -7.80
C ASP A 22 19.28 -12.79 -8.09
N ALA A 23 18.84 -14.05 -7.98
CA ALA A 23 19.69 -15.21 -8.21
C ALA A 23 20.25 -15.23 -9.64
N ASP A 24 19.50 -14.69 -10.62
CA ASP A 24 19.94 -14.53 -12.00
C ASP A 24 21.06 -13.49 -12.14
N ALA A 25 21.03 -12.42 -11.35
CA ALA A 25 22.07 -11.39 -11.37
C ALA A 25 23.38 -11.92 -10.79
N ILE A 26 23.28 -12.67 -9.68
CA ILE A 26 24.43 -13.35 -9.07
C ILE A 26 24.98 -14.43 -10.02
N GLY A 27 24.10 -15.21 -10.65
CA GLY A 27 24.49 -16.23 -11.63
C GLY A 27 25.21 -15.65 -12.86
N ARG A 28 24.79 -14.47 -13.33
CA ARG A 28 25.47 -13.73 -14.40
C ARG A 28 26.82 -13.18 -13.95
N PHE A 29 26.92 -12.58 -12.77
CA PHE A 29 28.19 -12.13 -12.20
C PHE A 29 29.20 -13.28 -12.08
N VAL A 30 28.75 -14.45 -11.61
CA VAL A 30 29.60 -15.65 -11.53
C VAL A 30 30.01 -16.12 -12.93
N ALA A 31 29.10 -16.15 -13.90
CA ALA A 31 29.41 -16.54 -15.27
C ALA A 31 30.41 -15.58 -15.94
N ASP A 32 30.26 -14.27 -15.73
CA ASP A 32 31.15 -13.24 -16.29
C ASP A 32 32.57 -13.33 -15.70
N GLN A 33 32.70 -13.82 -14.45
CA GLN A 33 33.97 -13.88 -13.72
C GLN A 33 34.68 -15.23 -13.80
N THR A 34 33.93 -16.32 -13.96
CA THR A 34 34.46 -17.69 -13.87
C THR A 34 34.20 -18.52 -15.13
N GLU A 35 33.52 -17.95 -16.14
CA GLU A 35 33.04 -18.65 -17.35
C GLU A 35 32.12 -19.87 -17.04
N VAL A 36 31.70 -20.04 -15.78
CA VAL A 36 30.79 -21.10 -15.37
C VAL A 36 29.35 -20.58 -15.43
N HIS A 37 28.58 -21.12 -16.37
CA HIS A 37 27.16 -20.79 -16.50
C HIS A 37 26.31 -21.54 -15.45
N VAL A 38 25.88 -20.83 -14.41
CA VAL A 38 24.92 -21.35 -13.43
C VAL A 38 23.49 -21.18 -13.96
N ARG A 39 22.78 -22.31 -14.17
CA ARG A 39 21.36 -22.29 -14.56
C ARG A 39 20.49 -22.13 -13.32
N VAL A 40 19.90 -20.95 -13.15
CA VAL A 40 18.94 -20.67 -12.09
C VAL A 40 17.57 -21.18 -12.52
N ILE A 41 17.04 -22.18 -11.81
CA ILE A 41 15.71 -22.72 -12.04
C ILE A 41 14.82 -22.21 -10.92
N ARG A 42 13.82 -21.37 -11.27
CA ARG A 42 12.81 -20.91 -10.31
C ARG A 42 11.79 -22.03 -10.13
N PRO A 43 11.56 -22.55 -8.91
CA PRO A 43 10.53 -23.56 -8.70
C PRO A 43 9.16 -22.99 -9.10
N PRO A 44 8.28 -23.79 -9.72
CA PRO A 44 6.93 -23.33 -10.07
C PRO A 44 6.21 -22.82 -8.81
N ASN A 45 5.71 -21.59 -8.88
CA ASN A 45 4.98 -20.98 -7.77
C ASN A 45 3.56 -21.55 -7.73
N TYR A 46 3.34 -22.59 -6.92
CA TYR A 46 2.01 -23.17 -6.67
C TYR A 46 1.18 -22.36 -5.67
N THR A 47 1.81 -21.48 -4.88
CA THR A 47 1.11 -20.63 -3.92
C THR A 47 0.18 -19.65 -4.63
N ALA A 48 0.64 -19.03 -5.72
CA ALA A 48 -0.16 -18.09 -6.51
C ALA A 48 -1.48 -18.70 -7.03
N PRO A 49 -1.49 -19.84 -7.76
CA PRO A 49 -2.74 -20.44 -8.24
C PRO A 49 -3.63 -20.95 -7.10
N VAL A 50 -3.06 -21.46 -6.00
CA VAL A 50 -3.85 -21.88 -4.83
C VAL A 50 -4.56 -20.69 -4.19
N VAL A 51 -3.86 -19.56 -4.00
CA VAL A 51 -4.46 -18.34 -3.45
C VAL A 51 -5.53 -17.78 -4.38
N ILE A 52 -5.29 -17.78 -5.69
CA ILE A 52 -6.28 -17.34 -6.68
C ILE A 52 -7.52 -18.24 -6.65
N ALA A 53 -7.34 -19.57 -6.65
CA ALA A 53 -8.43 -20.52 -6.58
C ALA A 53 -9.25 -20.36 -5.29
N LEU A 54 -8.58 -20.16 -4.15
CA LEU A 54 -9.23 -19.88 -2.88
C LEU A 54 -10.03 -18.59 -2.95
N PHE A 55 -9.44 -17.50 -3.44
CA PHE A 55 -10.11 -16.20 -3.56
C PHE A 55 -11.35 -16.28 -4.46
N VAL A 56 -11.24 -16.94 -5.61
CA VAL A 56 -12.36 -17.18 -6.53
C VAL A 56 -13.44 -18.04 -5.87
N SER A 57 -13.07 -19.10 -5.16
CA SER A 57 -14.03 -19.96 -4.45
C SER A 57 -14.79 -19.19 -3.36
N LEU A 58 -14.12 -18.28 -2.65
CA LEU A 58 -14.70 -17.48 -1.58
C LEU A 58 -15.65 -16.42 -2.15
N LEU A 59 -15.26 -15.74 -3.24
CA LEU A 59 -16.13 -14.82 -3.97
C LEU A 59 -17.37 -15.52 -4.52
N LEU A 60 -17.20 -16.68 -5.16
CA LEU A 60 -18.32 -17.48 -5.69
C LEU A 60 -19.23 -18.00 -4.57
N GLY A 61 -18.66 -18.46 -3.45
CA GLY A 61 -19.41 -18.90 -2.27
C GLY A 61 -20.21 -17.77 -1.64
N MET A 62 -19.61 -16.58 -1.50
CA MET A 62 -20.30 -15.38 -1.01
C MET A 62 -21.43 -14.96 -1.95
N LEU A 63 -21.18 -14.96 -3.26
CA LEU A 63 -22.19 -14.65 -4.28
C LEU A 63 -23.34 -15.68 -4.27
N TYR A 64 -23.02 -16.96 -4.07
CA TYR A 64 -24.01 -18.04 -3.98
C TYR A 64 -24.91 -17.88 -2.75
N MET A 65 -24.36 -17.62 -1.57
CA MET A 65 -25.14 -17.35 -0.35
C MET A 65 -26.01 -16.09 -0.47
N LYS A 66 -25.49 -15.03 -1.10
CA LYS A 66 -26.19 -13.75 -1.29
C LYS A 66 -26.98 -13.68 -2.61
N ARG A 67 -27.20 -14.79 -3.31
CA ARG A 67 -27.90 -14.83 -4.62
C ARG A 67 -29.25 -14.09 -4.61
N ASN A 68 -29.96 -14.11 -3.49
CA ASN A 68 -31.27 -13.47 -3.35
C ASN A 68 -31.22 -11.99 -2.89
N SER A 69 -30.06 -11.48 -2.49
CA SER A 69 -29.84 -10.08 -2.07
C SER A 69 -28.56 -9.56 -2.73
N LEU A 70 -28.67 -9.26 -4.02
CA LEU A 70 -27.62 -8.60 -4.82
C LEU A 70 -27.48 -7.10 -4.49
N ASP A 71 -28.24 -6.60 -3.51
CA ASP A 71 -28.21 -5.20 -3.07
C ASP A 71 -26.81 -4.74 -2.66
N PHE A 72 -25.98 -5.66 -2.15
CA PHE A 72 -24.59 -5.38 -1.81
C PHE A 72 -23.75 -5.01 -3.05
N LEU A 73 -23.92 -5.75 -4.15
CA LEU A 73 -23.20 -5.50 -5.41
C LEU A 73 -23.76 -4.32 -6.19
N LEU A 74 -25.00 -3.92 -5.95
CA LEU A 74 -25.61 -2.75 -6.59
C LEU A 74 -25.43 -1.46 -5.77
N ASN A 75 -24.90 -1.56 -4.55
CA ASN A 75 -24.69 -0.40 -3.69
C ASN A 75 -23.53 0.48 -4.19
N ARG A 76 -23.86 1.67 -4.69
CA ARG A 76 -22.89 2.67 -5.18
C ARG A 76 -21.86 3.06 -4.13
N THR A 77 -22.25 3.10 -2.86
CA THR A 77 -21.35 3.47 -1.76
C THR A 77 -20.27 2.42 -1.54
N MET A 78 -20.61 1.13 -1.66
CA MET A 78 -19.63 0.04 -1.59
C MET A 78 -18.59 0.15 -2.70
N TRP A 79 -19.02 0.39 -3.94
CA TRP A 79 -18.10 0.64 -5.06
C TRP A 79 -17.26 1.89 -4.86
N GLY A 80 -17.82 2.95 -4.27
CA GLY A 80 -17.07 4.13 -3.87
C GLY A 80 -15.92 3.80 -2.92
N PHE A 81 -16.18 3.02 -1.87
CA PHE A 81 -15.13 2.56 -0.95
C PHE A 81 -14.08 1.69 -1.64
N VAL A 82 -14.49 0.77 -2.51
CA VAL A 82 -13.56 -0.10 -3.26
C VAL A 82 -12.65 0.73 -4.17
N CYS A 83 -13.21 1.65 -4.95
CA CYS A 83 -12.43 2.55 -5.82
C CYS A 83 -11.45 3.41 -5.01
N MET A 84 -11.89 3.91 -3.86
CA MET A 84 -11.05 4.70 -2.96
C MET A 84 -9.89 3.87 -2.40
N ALA A 85 -10.15 2.64 -1.94
CA ALA A 85 -9.12 1.73 -1.44
C ALA A 85 -8.07 1.41 -2.52
N ILE A 86 -8.54 1.12 -3.75
CA ILE A 86 -7.65 0.88 -4.90
C ILE A 86 -6.77 2.09 -5.17
N THR A 87 -7.34 3.30 -5.13
CA THR A 87 -6.58 4.54 -5.34
C THR A 87 -5.45 4.70 -4.33
N PHE A 88 -5.68 4.44 -3.04
CA PHE A 88 -4.64 4.56 -2.02
C PHE A 88 -3.53 3.51 -2.15
N ILE A 89 -3.89 2.28 -2.53
CA ILE A 89 -2.91 1.21 -2.79
C ILE A 89 -1.99 1.61 -3.94
N PHE A 90 -2.54 2.16 -5.02
CA PHE A 90 -1.71 2.57 -6.17
C PHE A 90 -0.91 3.85 -5.93
N MET A 91 -1.46 4.85 -5.23
CA MET A 91 -0.75 6.09 -4.95
C MET A 91 0.39 5.93 -3.92
N SER A 92 0.33 4.93 -3.04
CA SER A 92 1.35 4.73 -2.00
C SER A 92 2.65 4.08 -2.48
N GLY A 93 2.72 3.62 -3.74
CA GLY A 93 3.93 3.03 -4.31
C GLY A 93 3.98 1.50 -4.33
N GLN A 94 2.85 0.79 -4.19
CA GLN A 94 2.82 -0.69 -4.19
C GLN A 94 3.41 -1.33 -5.45
N MET A 95 3.34 -0.66 -6.60
CA MET A 95 3.99 -1.13 -7.83
C MET A 95 5.52 -1.10 -7.74
N TRP A 96 6.09 -0.11 -7.04
CA TRP A 96 7.52 -0.07 -6.78
C TRP A 96 7.97 -1.28 -5.95
N ASN A 97 7.20 -1.60 -4.89
CA ASN A 97 7.43 -2.79 -4.07
C ASN A 97 7.38 -4.08 -4.90
N HIS A 98 6.38 -4.21 -5.78
CA HIS A 98 6.21 -5.40 -6.62
C HIS A 98 7.39 -5.58 -7.61
N ILE A 99 7.94 -4.50 -8.16
CA ILE A 99 9.03 -4.56 -9.13
C ILE A 99 10.39 -4.80 -8.46
N ARG A 100 10.66 -4.11 -7.34
CA ARG A 100 11.99 -4.09 -6.73
C ARG A 100 12.15 -5.07 -5.56
N GLY A 101 11.04 -5.47 -4.93
CA GLY A 101 11.06 -6.40 -3.78
C GLY A 101 11.96 -5.93 -2.62
N PRO A 102 11.83 -4.69 -2.12
CA PRO A 102 12.61 -4.21 -0.98
C PRO A 102 12.35 -5.07 0.28
N PRO A 103 13.26 -5.04 1.28
CA PRO A 103 12.97 -5.58 2.60
C PRO A 103 11.84 -4.78 3.29
N PHE A 104 11.14 -5.43 4.22
CA PHE A 104 10.05 -4.78 4.96
C PHE A 104 10.54 -3.64 5.88
N MET A 105 11.69 -3.85 6.51
CA MET A 105 12.34 -2.94 7.45
C MET A 105 13.86 -3.14 7.37
N ILE A 106 14.62 -2.09 7.66
CA ILE A 106 16.09 -2.17 7.70
C ILE A 106 16.53 -1.73 9.10
N ASN A 107 17.37 -2.54 9.74
CA ASN A 107 17.97 -2.18 11.02
C ASN A 107 19.19 -1.29 10.78
N ASN A 108 19.32 -0.22 11.56
CA ASN A 108 20.47 0.67 11.49
C ASN A 108 21.74 -0.13 11.87
N PRO A 109 22.80 -0.16 11.02
CA PRO A 109 24.02 -0.91 11.29
C PRO A 109 24.74 -0.50 12.59
N GLN A 110 24.57 0.75 13.02
CA GLN A 110 25.27 1.31 14.18
C GLN A 110 24.47 1.18 15.49
N THR A 111 23.15 1.40 15.44
CA THR A 111 22.29 1.39 16.65
C THR A 111 21.46 0.12 16.79
N LYS A 112 21.42 -0.75 15.77
CA LYS A 112 20.57 -1.96 15.64
C LYS A 112 19.06 -1.70 15.75
N GLU A 113 18.64 -0.45 15.85
CA GLU A 113 17.23 -0.07 15.92
C GLU A 113 16.53 -0.32 14.58
N PRO A 114 15.28 -0.81 14.60
CA PRO A 114 14.51 -1.04 13.39
C PRO A 114 14.06 0.30 12.78
N SER A 115 14.52 0.61 11.57
CA SER A 115 14.05 1.77 10.80
C SER A 115 12.94 1.35 9.85
N PHE A 116 11.76 1.96 10.01
CA PHE A 116 10.61 1.77 9.14
C PHE A 116 10.55 2.77 8.00
N ILE A 117 11.38 3.82 8.04
CA ILE A 117 11.51 4.84 7.00
C ILE A 117 12.97 4.92 6.58
N HIS A 118 13.21 5.00 5.28
CA HIS A 118 14.50 5.05 4.65
C HIS A 118 14.81 6.49 4.23
N GLY A 119 16.01 6.98 4.54
CA GLY A 119 16.41 8.37 4.30
C GLY A 119 16.77 8.71 2.85
N SER A 120 16.78 7.74 1.93
CA SER A 120 17.06 7.98 0.51
C SER A 120 15.77 8.20 -0.27
N THR A 121 15.77 9.17 -1.19
CA THR A 121 14.62 9.47 -2.06
C THR A 121 14.40 8.44 -3.17
N GLN A 122 15.40 7.59 -3.44
CA GLN A 122 15.34 6.60 -4.53
C GLN A 122 14.92 5.20 -4.05
N PHE A 123 14.86 5.00 -2.73
CA PHE A 123 14.61 3.69 -2.13
C PHE A 123 13.47 3.79 -1.12
N GLN A 124 12.58 2.81 -1.15
CA GLN A 124 11.37 2.78 -0.35
C GLN A 124 11.28 1.44 0.38
N LEU A 125 10.84 1.44 1.63
CA LEU A 125 10.55 0.21 2.36
C LEU A 125 9.08 -0.19 2.21
N ILE A 126 8.78 -1.49 2.35
CA ILE A 126 7.39 -1.96 2.31
C ILE A 126 6.59 -1.31 3.46
N ALA A 127 7.18 -1.19 4.65
CA ALA A 127 6.53 -0.53 5.78
C ALA A 127 6.13 0.93 5.46
N GLU A 128 6.97 1.69 4.75
CA GLU A 128 6.67 3.07 4.35
C GLU A 128 5.43 3.15 3.48
N THR A 129 5.31 2.27 2.49
CA THR A 129 4.14 2.27 1.60
C THR A 129 2.83 2.09 2.36
N TYR A 130 2.81 1.22 3.39
CA TYR A 130 1.62 1.03 4.22
C TYR A 130 1.32 2.25 5.10
N ILE A 131 2.35 2.85 5.70
CA ILE A 131 2.20 4.06 6.50
C ILE A 131 1.63 5.19 5.64
N VAL A 132 2.20 5.43 4.46
CA VAL A 132 1.74 6.47 3.52
C VAL A 132 0.31 6.20 3.02
N ALA A 133 -0.02 4.94 2.69
CA ALA A 133 -1.38 4.56 2.29
C ALA A 133 -2.42 4.87 3.37
N VAL A 134 -2.11 4.55 4.63
CA VAL A 134 -2.99 4.83 5.78
C VAL A 134 -3.13 6.33 6.00
N LEU A 135 -2.04 7.11 5.91
CA LEU A 135 -2.11 8.57 6.05
C LEU A 135 -2.97 9.22 4.98
N TYR A 136 -2.85 8.80 3.71
CA TYR A 136 -3.74 9.28 2.65
C TYR A 136 -5.21 8.94 2.91
N ALA A 137 -5.48 7.72 3.40
CA ALA A 137 -6.84 7.32 3.76
C ALA A 137 -7.40 8.18 4.91
N LEU A 138 -6.60 8.46 5.95
CA LEU A 138 -7.02 9.27 7.08
C LEU A 138 -7.31 10.71 6.66
N ILE A 139 -6.46 11.32 5.83
CA ILE A 139 -6.69 12.66 5.28
C ILE A 139 -7.99 12.69 4.44
N ALA A 140 -8.21 11.69 3.59
CA ALA A 140 -9.42 11.59 2.78
C ALA A 140 -10.69 11.44 3.64
N VAL A 141 -10.64 10.64 4.70
CA VAL A 141 -11.74 10.54 5.68
C VAL A 141 -12.02 11.88 6.33
N GLY A 142 -10.98 12.65 6.68
CA GLY A 142 -11.12 14.02 7.18
C GLY A 142 -11.92 14.92 6.22
N PHE A 143 -11.60 14.88 4.92
CA PHE A 143 -12.35 15.61 3.90
C PHE A 143 -13.79 15.13 3.73
N ILE A 144 -14.03 13.81 3.79
CA ILE A 144 -15.37 13.23 3.73
C ILE A 144 -16.22 13.73 4.91
N CYS A 145 -15.66 13.74 6.13
CA CYS A 145 -16.36 14.26 7.31
C CYS A 145 -16.74 15.73 7.18
N VAL A 146 -15.86 16.58 6.64
CA VAL A 146 -16.16 18.01 6.43
C VAL A 146 -17.24 18.21 5.37
N ASN A 147 -17.18 17.47 4.26
CA ASN A 147 -18.19 17.55 3.20
C ASN A 147 -19.57 17.10 3.70
N GLU A 148 -19.61 16.00 4.46
CA GLU A 148 -20.84 15.50 5.07
C GLU A 148 -21.44 16.50 6.06
N ALA A 149 -20.60 17.15 6.89
CA ALA A 149 -21.06 18.19 7.81
C ALA A 149 -21.64 19.41 7.09
N ALA A 150 -21.07 19.77 5.94
CA ALA A 150 -21.59 20.84 5.09
C ALA A 150 -22.97 20.48 4.51
N ASP A 151 -23.16 19.25 4.05
CA ASP A 151 -24.45 18.79 3.52
C ASP A 151 -25.53 18.67 4.61
N GLN A 152 -25.19 18.20 5.82
CA GLN A 152 -26.11 18.22 6.97
C GLN A 152 -26.57 19.64 7.33
N THR A 153 -25.69 20.63 7.21
CA THR A 153 -26.00 22.04 7.48
C THR A 153 -26.96 22.60 6.41
N LYS A 154 -26.75 22.24 5.14
CA LYS A 154 -27.68 22.60 4.04
C LYS A 154 -29.05 21.94 4.24
N GLU A 155 -29.10 20.67 4.61
CA GLU A 155 -30.35 19.96 4.85
C GLU A 155 -31.15 20.55 6.02
N LYS A 156 -30.50 20.92 7.13
CA LYS A 156 -31.18 21.63 8.23
C LYS A 156 -31.77 22.97 7.80
N LYS A 157 -31.06 23.72 6.96
CA LYS A 157 -31.55 24.99 6.40
C LYS A 157 -32.74 24.78 5.45
N ASN A 158 -32.73 23.71 4.66
CA ASN A 158 -33.81 23.36 3.74
C ASN A 158 -35.02 22.75 4.47
N ALA A 159 -34.80 21.99 5.55
CA ALA A 159 -35.86 21.39 6.36
C ALA A 159 -36.70 22.43 7.12
N ALA A 160 -36.13 23.61 7.42
CA ALA A 160 -36.89 24.77 7.87
C ALA A 160 -37.88 25.31 6.80
N GLY A 161 -37.79 24.85 5.54
CA GLY A 161 -38.71 25.11 4.43
C GLY A 161 -39.38 23.87 3.80
N GLY A 162 -39.10 22.65 4.29
CA GLY A 162 -39.81 21.42 3.88
C GLY A 162 -38.95 20.22 3.48
N LYS A 163 -39.26 19.08 4.14
CA LYS A 163 -38.91 17.65 3.94
C LYS A 163 -37.41 17.25 4.04
N PRO A 164 -37.02 16.53 5.11
CA PRO A 164 -35.68 15.92 5.22
C PRO A 164 -35.62 14.62 4.41
N LYS A 165 -34.49 14.38 3.71
CA LYS A 165 -34.13 13.09 3.13
C LYS A 165 -32.91 12.56 3.88
N PRO A 166 -33.05 11.57 4.77
CA PRO A 166 -31.88 10.97 5.41
C PRO A 166 -31.32 9.91 4.46
N ASN A 167 -30.09 10.06 3.97
CA ASN A 167 -29.31 8.95 3.38
C ASN A 167 -27.80 9.29 3.36
N SER A 168 -27.30 9.85 4.45
CA SER A 168 -25.88 10.13 4.65
C SER A 168 -25.29 9.01 5.53
N LEU A 169 -24.15 8.42 5.13
CA LEU A 169 -23.57 7.24 5.78
C LEU A 169 -23.18 7.54 7.25
N MET A 170 -22.88 8.80 7.56
CA MET A 170 -22.53 9.24 8.91
C MET A 170 -23.74 9.61 9.78
N ALA A 171 -24.96 9.63 9.24
CA ALA A 171 -26.19 9.83 10.02
C ALA A 171 -26.43 8.73 11.06
N LEU A 172 -25.75 7.57 10.92
CA LEU A 172 -25.72 6.49 11.89
C LEU A 172 -25.13 6.92 13.26
N PHE A 173 -24.22 7.89 13.27
CA PHE A 173 -23.50 8.28 14.48
C PHE A 173 -24.17 9.42 15.28
N ASN A 174 -25.30 9.97 14.81
CA ASN A 174 -26.03 11.07 15.45
C ASN A 174 -25.15 12.21 16.00
N ILE A 175 -24.08 12.55 15.27
CA ILE A 175 -23.12 13.59 15.66
C ILE A 175 -23.64 14.94 15.15
N PRO A 176 -23.64 16.02 15.97
CA PRO A 176 -24.02 17.34 15.48
C PRO A 176 -23.03 17.84 14.42
N ALA A 177 -23.54 18.43 13.33
CA ALA A 177 -22.78 18.89 12.18
C ALA A 177 -21.55 19.76 12.53
N ASN A 178 -21.68 20.64 13.53
CA ASN A 178 -20.56 21.49 13.97
C ASN A 178 -19.41 20.65 14.54
N THR A 179 -19.72 19.63 15.35
CA THR A 179 -18.72 18.72 15.91
C THR A 179 -18.10 17.85 14.83
N LEU A 180 -18.88 17.38 13.86
CA LEU A 180 -18.36 16.60 12.72
C LEU A 180 -17.38 17.43 11.86
N ALA A 181 -17.70 18.70 11.59
CA ALA A 181 -16.82 19.61 10.87
C ALA A 181 -15.51 19.88 11.64
N ILE A 182 -15.59 20.10 12.96
CA ILE A 182 -14.40 20.29 13.81
C ILE A 182 -13.53 19.04 13.80
N ILE A 183 -14.12 17.85 13.99
CA ILE A 183 -13.41 16.58 13.95
C ILE A 183 -12.70 16.42 12.60
N GLY A 184 -13.42 16.63 11.49
CA GLY A 184 -12.86 16.53 10.15
C GLY A 184 -11.68 17.48 9.92
N LEU A 185 -11.81 18.74 10.34
CA LEU A 185 -10.75 19.75 10.21
C LEU A 185 -9.52 19.39 11.06
N VAL A 186 -9.72 18.99 12.32
CA VAL A 186 -8.63 18.55 13.20
C VAL A 186 -7.90 17.34 12.60
N PHE A 187 -8.65 16.38 12.07
CA PHE A 187 -8.08 15.19 11.42
C PHE A 187 -7.20 15.57 10.23
N ILE A 188 -7.70 16.44 9.34
CA ILE A 188 -6.93 16.92 8.19
C ILE A 188 -5.64 17.61 8.66
N CYS A 189 -5.73 18.55 9.60
CA CYS A 189 -4.56 19.30 10.06
C CYS A 189 -3.49 18.39 10.70
N ILE A 190 -3.89 17.44 11.56
CA ILE A 190 -2.95 16.55 12.24
C ILE A 190 -2.28 15.61 11.23
N PHE A 191 -3.06 14.88 10.42
CA PHE A 191 -2.48 13.88 9.52
C PHE A 191 -1.74 14.50 8.34
N PHE A 192 -2.16 15.67 7.86
CA PHE A 192 -1.40 16.41 6.85
C PHE A 192 -0.08 16.93 7.41
N SER A 193 -0.07 17.43 8.65
CA SER A 193 1.18 17.85 9.31
C SER A 193 2.10 16.65 9.57
N PHE A 194 1.55 15.52 9.99
CA PHE A 194 2.32 14.28 10.16
C PHE A 194 2.92 13.81 8.83
N LEU A 195 2.14 13.86 7.75
CA LEU A 195 2.61 13.52 6.41
C LEU A 195 3.78 14.42 6.00
N LEU A 196 3.66 15.74 6.17
CA LEU A 196 4.76 16.67 5.89
C LEU A 196 6.00 16.40 6.76
N SER A 197 5.80 16.01 8.02
CA SER A 197 6.90 15.66 8.93
C SER A 197 7.60 14.37 8.54
N VAL A 198 6.92 13.43 7.90
CA VAL A 198 7.53 12.18 7.40
C VAL A 198 8.35 12.44 6.14
N PHE A 199 7.91 13.37 5.28
CA PHE A 199 8.59 13.72 4.03
C PHE A 199 9.65 14.82 4.15
N ARG A 200 9.89 15.33 5.36
CA ARG A 200 10.90 16.36 5.65
C ARG A 200 12.17 15.72 6.20
#